data_AF-A0AAU4DCM6-F1
#
_entry.id   AF-A0AAU4DCM6-F1
#
_cell.length_a   1.000
_cell.length_b   1.000
_cell.length_c   1.000
_cell.angle_alpha   90.00
_cell.angle_beta   90.00
_cell.angle_gamma   90.00
#
_symmetry.space_group_name_H-M   'P 1'
#
loop_
_entity.id
_entity.type
_entity.pdbx_description
1 polymer ?
#
loop_
_entity_poly.entity_id
_entity_poly.type
_entity_poly.pdbx_seq_one_letter_code
_entity_poly.pdbx_strand_id
1 'polypeptide(L)'
;MPQSQPQPSPQPDPEPLCTSGAWVFVPDSTNSLGEVQHGYLTCDGERVVLPYCSGVLADLLRTIRQLEGDIAHRWDSLPTPAGA
;
A
#
# COMPACT_ATOMS: atom_id res chain seq x y z
N MET A 1 46.61 -12.15 -21.98
CA MET A 1 46.58 -11.25 -20.80
C MET A 1 45.18 -10.64 -20.76
N PRO A 2 44.32 -10.97 -19.78
CA PRO A 2 42.95 -10.45 -19.74
C PRO A 2 42.96 -8.93 -19.54
N GLN A 3 42.23 -8.21 -20.39
CA GLN A 3 42.00 -6.78 -20.21
C GLN A 3 41.07 -6.59 -19.01
N SER A 4 41.57 -5.94 -17.97
CA SER A 4 40.76 -5.43 -16.87
C SER A 4 39.86 -4.33 -17.41
N GLN A 5 38.61 -4.66 -17.77
CA GLN A 5 37.59 -3.62 -17.88
C GLN A 5 37.25 -3.10 -16.48
N PRO A 6 37.04 -1.78 -16.34
CA PRO A 6 36.83 -1.12 -15.05
C PRO A 6 35.53 -1.62 -14.40
N GLN A 7 35.63 -1.91 -13.10
CA GLN A 7 34.53 -2.29 -12.23
C GLN A 7 33.35 -1.30 -12.37
N PRO A 8 32.09 -1.75 -12.47
CA PRO A 8 30.95 -0.84 -12.51
C PRO A 8 30.96 0.08 -11.28
N SER A 9 30.76 1.38 -11.51
CA SER A 9 30.66 2.39 -10.47
C SER A 9 29.53 2.04 -9.48
N PRO A 10 29.65 2.41 -8.19
CA PRO A 10 28.64 2.08 -7.17
C PRO A 10 27.23 2.52 -7.62
N GLN A 11 26.23 1.66 -7.42
CA GLN A 11 24.81 2.02 -7.56
C GLN A 11 24.20 2.35 -6.18
N PRO A 12 23.94 3.62 -5.86
CA PRO A 12 23.05 4.03 -4.76
C PRO A 12 21.85 4.85 -5.32
N ASP A 13 20.60 4.73 -4.87
CA ASP A 13 19.98 4.03 -3.73
C ASP A 13 18.51 3.64 -4.09
N PRO A 14 17.98 2.45 -3.75
CA PRO A 14 16.53 2.25 -3.63
C PRO A 14 16.08 2.46 -2.18
N GLU A 15 15.73 3.70 -1.80
CA GLU A 15 15.08 3.99 -0.53
C GLU A 15 13.73 4.64 -0.80
N PRO A 16 12.64 3.87 -0.72
CA PRO A 16 11.84 3.94 0.51
C PRO A 16 11.13 2.63 0.88
N LEU A 17 11.09 2.31 2.17
CA LEU A 17 10.33 1.17 2.71
C LEU A 17 8.97 1.57 3.31
N CYS A 18 8.74 2.87 3.56
CA CYS A 18 7.43 3.53 3.62
C CYS A 18 7.52 5.03 4.00
N THR A 19 6.68 5.87 3.36
CA THR A 19 5.94 6.96 4.02
C THR A 19 4.60 7.10 3.29
N SER A 20 3.54 6.51 3.86
CA SER A 20 2.17 6.59 3.36
C SER A 20 1.36 7.44 4.34
N GLY A 21 1.44 8.76 4.21
CA GLY A 21 0.71 9.69 5.10
C GLY A 21 -0.39 10.49 4.41
N ALA A 22 -0.25 10.76 3.11
CA ALA A 22 -1.12 11.69 2.38
C ALA A 22 -1.68 11.13 1.06
N TRP A 23 -1.20 9.97 0.59
CA TRP A 23 -1.70 9.35 -0.63
C TRP A 23 -2.98 8.57 -0.35
N VAL A 24 -4.08 9.00 -0.96
CA VAL A 24 -5.37 8.33 -0.92
C VAL A 24 -5.55 7.56 -2.23
N PHE A 25 -5.83 6.26 -2.13
CA PHE A 25 -6.24 5.47 -3.28
C PHE A 25 -7.71 5.70 -3.59
N VAL A 26 -8.00 6.04 -4.84
CA VAL A 26 -9.35 6.26 -5.35
C VAL A 26 -9.59 5.29 -6.52
N PRO A 27 -10.59 4.39 -6.40
CA PRO A 27 -11.01 3.58 -7.53
C PRO A 27 -11.69 4.46 -8.59
N ASP A 28 -11.27 4.31 -9.84
CA ASP A 28 -11.78 5.05 -11.00
C ASP A 28 -12.83 4.23 -11.76
N SER A 29 -12.62 2.92 -11.88
CA SER A 29 -13.58 2.00 -12.51
C SER A 29 -13.56 0.61 -11.87
N THR A 30 -14.72 -0.03 -11.84
CA THR A 30 -14.91 -1.40 -11.35
C THR A 30 -15.53 -2.29 -12.42
N ASN A 31 -15.21 -3.59 -12.40
CA ASN A 31 -15.92 -4.57 -13.21
C ASN A 31 -17.30 -4.92 -12.61
N SER A 32 -18.06 -5.79 -13.29
CA SER A 32 -19.38 -6.24 -12.85
C SER A 32 -19.38 -7.02 -11.53
N LEU A 33 -18.21 -7.48 -11.07
CA LEU A 33 -18.01 -8.17 -9.79
C LEU A 33 -17.63 -7.19 -8.67
N GLY A 34 -17.50 -5.89 -8.97
CA GLY A 34 -17.08 -4.87 -8.02
C GLY A 34 -15.57 -4.83 -7.76
N GLU A 35 -14.76 -5.52 -8.57
CA GLU A 35 -13.31 -5.47 -8.49
C GLU A 35 -12.80 -4.22 -9.21
N VAL A 36 -11.79 -3.57 -8.63
CA VAL A 36 -11.21 -2.34 -9.18
C VAL A 36 -10.35 -2.68 -10.39
N GLN A 37 -10.74 -2.19 -11.56
CA GLN A 37 -9.95 -2.33 -12.79
C GLN A 37 -8.93 -1.20 -12.92
N HIS A 38 -9.36 0.04 -12.66
CA HIS A 38 -8.49 1.20 -12.68
C HIS A 38 -8.70 2.06 -11.44
N GLY A 39 -7.61 2.65 -10.97
CA GLY A 39 -7.58 3.55 -9.84
C GLY A 39 -6.34 4.42 -9.90
N TYR A 40 -6.30 5.38 -8.99
CA TYR A 40 -5.19 6.32 -8.87
C TYR A 40 -4.92 6.63 -7.41
N LEU A 41 -3.69 7.05 -7.15
CA LEU A 41 -3.30 7.67 -5.89
C LEU A 41 -3.40 9.18 -6.04
N THR A 42 -3.91 9.87 -5.02
CA THR A 42 -3.89 11.33 -4.96
C THR A 42 -3.31 11.84 -3.65
N CYS A 43 -2.50 12.89 -3.72
CA CYS A 43 -1.86 13.57 -2.60
C CYS A 43 -1.66 15.04 -2.98
N ASP A 44 -2.07 15.99 -2.14
CA ASP A 44 -1.88 17.44 -2.36
C ASP A 44 -2.22 17.96 -3.78
N GLY A 45 -3.26 17.38 -4.41
CA GLY A 45 -3.70 17.74 -5.76
C GLY A 45 -2.94 17.04 -6.89
N GLU A 46 -1.90 16.27 -6.58
CA GLU A 46 -1.23 15.38 -7.53
C GLU A 46 -2.03 14.09 -7.73
N ARG A 47 -2.00 13.54 -8.95
CA ARG A 47 -2.69 12.29 -9.33
C ARG A 47 -1.73 11.36 -10.04
N VAL A 48 -1.62 10.13 -9.54
CA VAL A 48 -0.81 9.06 -10.13
C VAL A 48 -1.72 7.88 -10.47
N VAL A 49 -1.92 7.63 -11.76
CA VAL A 49 -2.71 6.48 -12.25
C VAL A 49 -1.89 5.19 -12.14
N LEU A 50 -2.52 4.12 -11.69
CA LEU A 50 -1.88 2.81 -11.49
C LEU A 50 -2.42 1.79 -12.50
N PRO A 51 -1.93 1.77 -13.75
CA PRO A 51 -2.54 0.99 -14.83
C PRO A 51 -2.50 -0.53 -14.61
N TYR A 52 -1.50 -1.04 -13.89
CA TYR A 52 -1.29 -2.49 -13.73
C TYR A 52 -1.53 -3.02 -12.31
N CYS A 53 -1.49 -2.14 -11.31
CA CYS A 53 -1.51 -2.55 -9.90
C CYS A 53 -2.78 -2.10 -9.16
N SER A 54 -3.74 -1.46 -9.84
CA SER A 54 -4.95 -0.93 -9.21
C SER A 54 -5.76 -1.99 -8.46
N GLY A 55 -5.99 -3.14 -9.07
CA GLY A 55 -6.75 -4.23 -8.43
C GLY A 55 -6.03 -4.77 -7.19
N VAL A 56 -4.74 -5.14 -7.34
CA VAL A 56 -3.92 -5.67 -6.24
C VAL A 56 -3.83 -4.68 -5.08
N LEU A 57 -3.64 -3.38 -5.38
CA LEU A 57 -3.58 -2.35 -4.36
C LEU A 57 -4.94 -2.17 -3.65
N ALA A 58 -6.05 -2.22 -4.40
CA ALA A 58 -7.38 -2.16 -3.83
C ALA A 58 -7.64 -3.33 -2.86
N ASP A 59 -7.29 -4.56 -3.25
CA ASP A 59 -7.42 -5.74 -2.38
C ASP A 59 -6.55 -5.66 -1.13
N LEU A 60 -5.31 -5.20 -1.27
CA LEU A 60 -4.43 -4.96 -0.13
C LEU A 60 -5.04 -3.95 0.86
N LEU A 61 -5.50 -2.80 0.36
CA LEU A 61 -6.11 -1.76 1.20
C LEU A 61 -7.41 -2.24 1.86
N ARG A 62 -8.24 -3.02 1.16
CA ARG A 62 -9.44 -3.63 1.74
C ARG A 62 -9.08 -4.61 2.87
N THR A 63 -8.05 -5.43 2.65
CA THR A 63 -7.58 -6.41 3.64
C THR A 63 -7.05 -5.70 4.89
N ILE A 64 -6.23 -4.65 4.72
CA ILE A 64 -5.74 -3.84 5.85
C ILE A 64 -6.91 -3.27 6.65
N ARG A 65 -7.91 -2.65 6.00
CA ARG A 65 -9.07 -2.09 6.72
C ARG A 65 -9.89 -3.14 7.47
N GLN A 66 -10.03 -4.34 6.91
CA GLN A 66 -10.68 -5.45 7.60
C GLN A 66 -9.90 -5.88 8.84
N LEU A 67 -8.57 -5.98 8.73
CA LEU A 67 -7.70 -6.31 9.86
C LEU A 67 -7.74 -5.23 10.94
N GLU A 68 -7.71 -3.94 10.57
CA GLU A 68 -7.86 -2.83 11.51
C GLU A 68 -9.19 -2.92 12.29
N GLY A 69 -10.28 -3.23 11.59
CA GLY A 69 -11.60 -3.43 12.21
C GLY A 69 -11.64 -4.62 13.16
N ASP A 70 -11.06 -5.76 12.77
CA ASP A 70 -11.00 -6.98 13.60
C ASP A 70 -10.14 -6.74 14.85
N ILE A 71 -8.99 -6.06 14.71
CA ILE A 71 -8.12 -5.69 15.84
C ILE A 71 -8.85 -4.74 16.79
N ALA A 72 -9.50 -3.68 16.26
CA ALA A 72 -10.26 -2.74 17.08
C ALA A 72 -11.40 -3.45 17.85
N HIS A 73 -12.11 -4.36 17.18
CA HIS A 73 -13.19 -5.13 17.81
C HIS A 73 -12.68 -6.06 18.92
N ARG A 74 -11.57 -6.77 18.69
CA ARG A 74 -10.94 -7.62 19.71
C ARG A 74 -10.44 -6.82 20.91
N TRP A 75 -9.94 -5.61 20.68
CA TRP A 75 -9.46 -4.73 21.74
C TRP A 75 -10.62 -4.22 22.61
N ASP A 76 -11.72 -3.79 21.98
CA ASP A 76 -12.93 -3.34 22.69
C ASP A 76 -13.58 -4.47 23.50
N SER A 77 -13.46 -5.70 23.00
CA SER A 77 -13.97 -6.91 23.64
C SER A 77 -13.07 -7.44 24.77
N LEU A 78 -11.92 -6.82 25.04
CA LEU A 78 -11.02 -7.28 26.09
C LEU A 78 -11.64 -6.94 27.45
N PRO A 79 -11.97 -7.95 28.29
CA PRO A 79 -12.55 -7.68 29.60
C PRO A 79 -11.56 -6.85 30.40
N THR A 80 -11.96 -5.64 30.77
CA THR A 80 -11.21 -4.82 31.72
C THR A 80 -11.03 -5.68 32.99
N PRO A 81 -9.80 -5.92 33.47
CA PRO A 81 -9.62 -6.70 34.69
C PRO A 81 -10.38 -6.01 35.81
N ALA A 82 -11.44 -6.67 36.29
CA ALA A 82 -12.20 -6.19 37.41
C ALA A 82 -11.28 -6.17 38.64
N GLY A 83 -11.05 -4.96 39.17
CA GLY A 83 -10.52 -4.62 40.49
C GLY A 83 -9.67 -5.65 41.23
N ALA A 84 -8.41 -5.30 41.46
CA ALA A 84 -7.67 -5.75 42.64
C ALA A 84 -8.27 -5.13 43.92
#